data_AF-A0A369JVD6-F1
#
_entry.id   AF-A0A369JVD6-F1
#
_cell.length_a   1.000
_cell.length_b   1.000
_cell.length_c   1.000
_cell.angle_alpha   90.00
_cell.angle_beta   90.00
_cell.angle_gamma   90.00
#
_symmetry.space_group_name_H-M   'P 1'
#
loop_
_entity.id
_entity.type
_entity.pdbx_description
1 polymer ?
#
loop_
_entity_poly.entity_id
_entity_poly.type
_entity_poly.pdbx_seq_one_letter_code
_entity_poly.pdbx_strand_id
1 'polypeptide(L)'
;MGAKDPSYAPTGVTADDLKAERACFHGTLLAALAFGALLMLYVQLTQVLLVRPKRGQTFWAIVAYSGALFPLAVLSISVMFKFSEMSYIENRNYPGGPTAFYRDYSSDYVNVIGQVSETLFPWFADILMISRLLVVWNYKWWIAAFPAVTYLTKLGISIPVLISQLRPRDPTWLARAGAFGTSYYSVTMAFNIYITVMICIRLQSMRRDLETVTGRLHASFYTSSFTMIVESGVFFTVWVTVYLIMRSRGSLFQNVFLLPIAFTLGITRMLIVLRIAQDRAWSKDLVTATDRGVLDWQVSSTHSVPLRDNPASSMTSFSNKGVLPRKFQGDSIVLNQM
;
A
#
# COMPACT_ATOMS: atom_id res chain seq x y z
N MET A 1 -8.46 -45.88 15.73
CA MET A 1 -9.59 -44.96 15.49
C MET A 1 -10.03 -45.15 14.05
N GLY A 2 -11.21 -45.75 13.85
CA GLY A 2 -11.64 -46.30 12.57
C GLY A 2 -11.80 -45.24 11.47
N ALA A 3 -11.23 -45.56 10.31
CA ALA A 3 -11.50 -44.85 9.07
C ALA A 3 -12.99 -45.03 8.76
N LYS A 4 -13.78 -43.97 8.95
CA LYS A 4 -15.11 -43.88 8.35
C LYS A 4 -14.90 -43.84 6.84
N ASP A 5 -15.35 -44.86 6.12
CA ASP A 5 -15.58 -44.75 4.68
C ASP A 5 -16.54 -43.58 4.47
N PRO A 6 -16.09 -42.45 3.88
CA PRO A 6 -16.95 -41.32 3.72
C PRO A 6 -17.71 -41.52 2.42
N SER A 7 -18.88 -42.16 2.50
CA SER A 7 -19.83 -42.28 1.39
C SER A 7 -20.25 -40.92 0.77
N TYR A 8 -19.85 -39.81 1.39
CA TYR A 8 -20.05 -38.43 0.94
C TYR A 8 -18.76 -37.66 0.66
N ALA A 9 -17.58 -38.28 0.80
CA ALA A 9 -16.35 -37.64 0.34
C ALA A 9 -16.37 -37.58 -1.19
N PRO A 10 -15.83 -36.51 -1.80
CA PRO A 10 -15.78 -36.40 -3.24
C PRO A 10 -15.00 -37.60 -3.81
N THR A 11 -15.70 -38.40 -4.62
CA THR A 11 -15.18 -39.65 -5.20
C THR A 11 -14.10 -39.33 -6.23
N GLY A 12 -12.94 -39.97 -6.15
CA GLY A 12 -11.84 -39.78 -7.12
C GLY A 12 -10.88 -38.62 -6.81
N VAL A 13 -10.87 -38.10 -5.58
CA VAL A 13 -9.98 -37.01 -5.15
C VAL A 13 -8.82 -37.53 -4.31
N THR A 14 -7.59 -37.14 -4.64
CA THR A 14 -6.37 -37.56 -3.91
C THR A 14 -6.26 -36.84 -2.56
N ALA A 15 -5.57 -37.42 -1.58
CA ALA A 15 -5.33 -36.77 -0.28
C ALA A 15 -4.61 -35.40 -0.42
N ASP A 16 -3.79 -35.22 -1.45
CA ASP A 16 -3.11 -33.96 -1.73
C ASP A 16 -4.02 -32.91 -2.40
N ASP A 17 -4.96 -33.34 -3.23
CA ASP A 17 -5.98 -32.46 -3.81
C ASP A 17 -6.88 -31.89 -2.71
N LEU A 18 -7.29 -32.72 -1.73
CA LEU A 18 -8.03 -32.27 -0.55
C LEU A 18 -7.24 -31.26 0.30
N LYS A 19 -5.92 -31.42 0.43
CA LYS A 19 -5.08 -30.44 1.13
C LYS A 19 -5.01 -29.12 0.36
N ALA A 20 -4.91 -29.17 -0.97
CA ALA A 20 -4.90 -27.99 -1.83
C ALA A 20 -6.23 -27.24 -1.76
N GLU A 21 -7.37 -27.95 -1.83
CA GLU A 21 -8.71 -27.39 -1.64
C GLU A 21 -8.84 -26.69 -0.28
N ARG A 22 -8.42 -27.34 0.81
CA ARG A 22 -8.45 -26.73 2.16
C ARG A 22 -7.58 -25.48 2.23
N ALA A 23 -6.39 -25.50 1.63
CA ALA A 23 -5.50 -24.34 1.59
C ALA A 23 -6.11 -23.17 0.81
N CYS A 24 -6.74 -23.44 -0.34
CA CYS A 24 -7.47 -22.43 -1.11
C CYS A 24 -8.65 -21.87 -0.31
N PHE A 25 -9.46 -22.72 0.33
CA PHE A 25 -10.59 -22.29 1.15
C PHE A 25 -10.16 -21.37 2.31
N HIS A 26 -9.13 -21.77 3.06
CA HIS A 26 -8.56 -20.92 4.12
C HIS A 26 -7.99 -19.61 3.56
N GLY A 27 -7.37 -19.64 2.38
CA GLY A 27 -6.89 -18.44 1.68
C GLY A 27 -8.01 -17.49 1.31
N THR A 28 -9.12 -17.98 0.76
CA THR A 28 -10.30 -17.17 0.43
C THR A 28 -10.90 -16.52 1.68
N LEU A 29 -10.99 -17.26 2.79
CA LEU A 29 -11.46 -16.72 4.07
C LEU A 29 -10.55 -15.60 4.58
N LEU A 30 -9.23 -15.81 4.53
CA LEU A 30 -8.25 -14.81 4.97
C LEU A 30 -8.28 -13.57 4.08
N ALA A 31 -8.49 -13.74 2.78
CA ALA A 31 -8.64 -12.64 1.83
C ALA A 31 -9.95 -11.85 2.06
N ALA A 32 -11.05 -12.52 2.44
CA ALA A 32 -12.28 -11.87 2.86
C ALA A 32 -12.06 -10.96 4.09
N LEU A 33 -11.36 -11.47 5.10
CA LEU A 33 -11.01 -10.70 6.31
C LEU A 33 -10.10 -9.51 5.98
N ALA A 34 -9.09 -9.73 5.14
CA ALA A 34 -8.18 -8.68 4.69
C ALA A 34 -8.91 -7.59 3.90
N PHE A 35 -9.85 -7.97 3.02
CA PHE A 35 -10.70 -7.01 2.33
C PHE A 35 -11.61 -6.23 3.30
N GLY A 36 -12.17 -6.88 4.32
CA GLY A 36 -12.92 -6.21 5.38
C GLY A 36 -12.10 -5.13 6.10
N ALA A 37 -10.84 -5.43 6.45
CA ALA A 37 -9.92 -4.45 7.03
C ALA A 37 -9.59 -3.31 6.05
N LEU A 38 -9.38 -3.63 4.77
CA LEU A 38 -9.16 -2.63 3.72
C LEU A 38 -10.36 -1.68 3.55
N LEU A 39 -11.58 -2.22 3.59
CA LEU A 39 -12.83 -1.45 3.54
C LEU A 39 -12.92 -0.49 4.72
N MET A 40 -12.64 -0.96 5.95
CA MET A 40 -12.62 -0.09 7.13
C MET A 40 -11.63 1.07 6.98
N LEU A 41 -10.42 0.80 6.47
CA LEU A 41 -9.42 1.85 6.23
C LEU A 41 -9.86 2.84 5.15
N TYR A 42 -10.53 2.37 4.10
CA TYR A 42 -11.08 3.23 3.07
C TYR A 42 -12.18 4.15 3.61
N VAL A 43 -13.07 3.62 4.47
CA VAL A 43 -14.09 4.42 5.15
C VAL A 43 -13.45 5.47 6.06
N GLN A 44 -12.47 5.09 6.88
CA GLN A 44 -11.74 6.03 7.74
C GLN A 44 -11.03 7.13 6.94
N LEU A 45 -10.38 6.75 5.83
CA LEU A 45 -9.75 7.70 4.92
C LEU A 45 -10.80 8.68 4.38
N THR A 46 -11.92 8.17 3.89
CA THR A 46 -13.02 9.00 3.37
C THR A 46 -13.56 9.96 4.43
N GLN A 47 -13.76 9.51 5.67
CA GLN A 47 -14.17 10.38 6.79
C GLN A 47 -13.18 11.51 7.03
N VAL A 48 -11.87 11.21 7.08
CA VAL A 48 -10.83 12.23 7.27
C VAL A 48 -10.83 13.23 6.11
N LEU A 49 -11.04 12.77 4.88
CA LEU A 49 -11.12 13.64 3.71
C LEU A 49 -12.35 14.56 3.73
N LEU A 50 -13.50 14.04 4.17
CA LEU A 50 -14.74 14.82 4.28
C LEU A 50 -14.68 15.87 5.40
N VAL A 51 -14.06 15.55 6.53
CA VAL A 51 -13.90 16.50 7.66
C VAL A 51 -12.90 17.61 7.32
N ARG A 52 -11.92 17.36 6.45
CA ARG A 52 -10.86 18.33 6.11
C ARG A 52 -10.68 18.51 4.59
N PRO A 53 -11.66 19.10 3.87
CA PRO A 53 -11.70 19.13 2.40
C PRO A 53 -10.70 20.12 1.74
N LYS A 54 -10.02 20.99 2.50
CA LYS A 54 -9.21 22.11 1.95
C LYS A 54 -7.69 21.89 2.06
N ARG A 55 -7.14 20.85 1.42
CA ARG A 55 -5.68 20.53 1.48
C ARG A 55 -4.88 20.68 0.17
N GLY A 56 -5.38 21.43 -0.82
CA GLY A 56 -4.61 21.74 -2.04
C GLY A 56 -4.40 20.54 -2.98
N GLN A 57 -3.32 20.54 -3.78
CA GLN A 57 -3.07 19.51 -4.82
C GLN A 57 -2.90 18.08 -4.24
N THR A 58 -2.33 17.96 -3.04
CA THR A 58 -2.12 16.67 -2.36
C THR A 58 -3.44 15.97 -2.01
N PHE A 59 -4.49 16.74 -1.71
CA PHE A 59 -5.82 16.21 -1.44
C PHE A 59 -6.38 15.48 -2.66
N TRP A 60 -6.34 16.11 -3.84
CA TRP A 60 -6.81 15.51 -5.08
C TRP A 60 -6.00 14.28 -5.49
N ALA A 61 -4.69 14.27 -5.23
CA ALA A 61 -3.86 13.10 -5.45
C ALA A 61 -4.29 11.90 -4.57
N ILE A 62 -4.62 12.14 -3.29
CA ILE A 62 -5.10 11.10 -2.37
C ILE A 62 -6.49 10.59 -2.77
N VAL A 63 -7.39 11.50 -3.16
CA VAL A 63 -8.73 11.13 -3.67
C VAL A 63 -8.62 10.28 -4.93
N ALA A 64 -7.83 10.73 -5.92
CA ALA A 64 -7.65 9.99 -7.17
C ALA A 64 -7.04 8.61 -6.94
N TYR A 65 -6.02 8.52 -6.07
CA TYR A 65 -5.38 7.26 -5.71
C TYR A 65 -6.33 6.28 -5.02
N SER A 66 -7.04 6.76 -4.00
CA SER A 66 -7.99 5.92 -3.25
C SER A 66 -9.20 5.53 -4.10
N GLY A 67 -9.68 6.43 -4.95
CA GLY A 67 -10.72 6.18 -5.94
C GLY A 67 -10.33 5.19 -7.04
N ALA A 68 -9.04 5.06 -7.35
CA ALA A 68 -8.55 4.05 -8.30
C ALA A 68 -8.36 2.66 -7.65
N LEU A 69 -7.80 2.60 -6.44
CA LEU A 69 -7.53 1.32 -5.78
C LEU A 69 -8.77 0.61 -5.25
N PHE A 70 -9.76 1.38 -4.75
CA PHE A 70 -10.93 0.78 -4.12
C PHE A 70 -11.78 -0.06 -5.10
N PRO A 71 -12.15 0.43 -6.29
CA PRO A 71 -12.87 -0.37 -7.28
C PRO A 71 -12.10 -1.62 -7.72
N LEU A 72 -10.78 -1.51 -7.91
CA LEU A 72 -9.93 -2.66 -8.26
C LEU A 72 -9.97 -3.74 -7.18
N ALA A 73 -9.93 -3.36 -5.91
CA ALA A 73 -10.05 -4.31 -4.80
C ALA A 73 -11.45 -4.95 -4.74
N VAL A 74 -12.52 -4.16 -4.94
CA VAL A 74 -13.91 -4.65 -4.97
C VAL A 74 -14.13 -5.64 -6.11
N LEU A 75 -13.64 -5.34 -7.31
CA LEU A 75 -13.74 -6.26 -8.45
C LEU A 75 -12.99 -7.57 -8.18
N SER A 76 -11.77 -7.48 -7.65
CA SER A 76 -10.94 -8.66 -7.35
C SER A 76 -11.61 -9.58 -6.35
N ILE A 77 -12.12 -9.06 -5.22
CA ILE A 77 -12.77 -9.89 -4.19
C ILE A 77 -14.10 -10.46 -4.69
N SER A 78 -14.87 -9.69 -5.46
CA SER A 78 -16.18 -10.13 -5.96
C SER A 78 -16.05 -11.29 -6.92
N VAL A 79 -15.07 -11.22 -7.85
CA VAL A 79 -14.74 -12.31 -8.76
C VAL A 79 -14.24 -13.52 -7.98
N MET A 80 -13.36 -13.33 -6.99
CA MET A 80 -12.85 -14.42 -6.17
C MET A 80 -13.96 -15.17 -5.42
N PHE A 81 -14.94 -14.46 -4.87
CA PHE A 81 -16.12 -15.11 -4.26
C PHE A 81 -17.00 -15.80 -5.27
N LYS A 82 -17.26 -15.20 -6.42
CA LYS A 82 -18.07 -15.85 -7.46
C LYS A 82 -17.42 -17.13 -7.98
N PHE A 83 -16.11 -17.13 -8.21
CA PHE A 83 -15.37 -18.34 -8.57
C PHE A 83 -15.32 -19.37 -7.46
N SER A 84 -15.25 -18.94 -6.19
CA SER A 84 -15.33 -19.84 -5.05
C SER A 84 -16.70 -20.51 -4.96
N GLU A 85 -17.79 -19.76 -5.18
CA GLU A 85 -19.16 -20.30 -5.25
C GLU A 85 -19.29 -21.33 -6.39
N MET A 86 -18.89 -20.96 -7.62
CA MET A 86 -19.00 -21.86 -8.78
C MET A 86 -18.19 -23.16 -8.61
N SER A 87 -17.01 -23.08 -8.00
CA SER A 87 -16.10 -24.22 -7.83
C SER A 87 -16.46 -25.11 -6.64
N TYR A 88 -16.84 -24.54 -5.49
CA TYR A 88 -17.12 -25.32 -4.28
C TYR A 88 -18.59 -25.73 -4.12
N ILE A 89 -19.54 -24.97 -4.68
CA ILE A 89 -20.98 -25.20 -4.51
C ILE A 89 -21.59 -25.77 -5.79
N GLU A 90 -21.51 -25.03 -6.90
CA GLU A 90 -22.22 -25.41 -8.14
C GLU A 90 -21.57 -26.63 -8.81
N ASN A 91 -20.23 -26.67 -8.88
CA ASN A 91 -19.48 -27.69 -9.62
C ASN A 91 -18.56 -28.52 -8.73
N ARG A 92 -19.03 -28.91 -7.53
CA ARG A 92 -18.20 -29.65 -6.57
C ARG A 92 -17.69 -30.99 -7.10
N ASN A 93 -18.50 -31.70 -7.88
CA ASN A 93 -18.18 -33.02 -8.44
C ASN A 93 -17.47 -32.95 -9.80
N TYR A 94 -16.87 -31.79 -10.14
CA TYR A 94 -16.10 -31.66 -11.37
C TYR A 94 -14.91 -32.65 -11.37
N PRO A 95 -14.58 -33.30 -12.50
CA PRO A 95 -13.44 -34.21 -12.58
C PRO A 95 -12.14 -33.48 -12.22
N GLY A 96 -11.43 -33.95 -11.19
CA GLY A 96 -10.23 -33.28 -10.64
C GLY A 96 -10.51 -32.20 -9.58
N GLY A 97 -11.77 -32.05 -9.15
CA GLY A 97 -12.19 -31.19 -8.05
C GLY A 97 -12.27 -29.69 -8.37
N PRO A 98 -12.59 -28.86 -7.37
CA PRO A 98 -12.73 -27.41 -7.51
C PRO A 98 -11.49 -26.71 -8.07
N THR A 99 -10.29 -27.23 -7.76
CA THR A 99 -9.02 -26.69 -8.27
C THR A 99 -8.82 -26.96 -9.76
N ALA A 100 -9.30 -28.08 -10.28
CA ALA A 100 -9.29 -28.37 -11.72
C ALA A 100 -10.31 -27.48 -12.44
N PHE A 101 -11.52 -27.35 -11.90
CA PHE A 101 -12.54 -26.42 -12.41
C PHE A 101 -11.97 -24.99 -12.52
N TYR A 102 -11.32 -24.49 -11.47
CA TYR A 102 -10.72 -23.16 -11.50
C TYR A 102 -9.71 -22.99 -12.64
N ARG A 103 -8.88 -24.01 -12.91
CA ARG A 103 -7.92 -23.99 -14.03
C ARG A 103 -8.63 -24.03 -15.38
N ASP A 104 -9.64 -24.87 -15.54
CA ASP A 104 -10.33 -25.06 -16.81
C ASP A 104 -11.16 -23.84 -17.24
N TYR A 105 -11.71 -23.12 -16.28
CA TYR A 105 -12.51 -21.91 -16.48
C TYR A 105 -11.71 -20.62 -16.19
N SER A 106 -10.38 -20.70 -16.13
CA SER A 106 -9.53 -19.53 -15.88
C SER A 106 -9.60 -18.47 -16.98
N SER A 107 -9.96 -18.87 -18.21
CA SER A 107 -10.11 -17.98 -19.36
C SER A 107 -11.48 -17.30 -19.45
N ASP A 108 -12.42 -17.62 -18.55
CA ASP A 108 -13.74 -17.01 -18.54
C ASP A 108 -13.64 -15.51 -18.26
N TYR A 109 -14.47 -14.73 -18.95
CA TYR A 109 -14.49 -13.27 -18.84
C TYR A 109 -14.58 -12.76 -17.40
N VAL A 110 -15.34 -13.46 -16.55
CA VAL A 110 -15.47 -13.11 -15.13
C VAL A 110 -14.14 -13.26 -14.40
N ASN A 111 -13.38 -14.35 -14.63
CA ASN A 111 -12.08 -14.57 -13.99
C ASN A 111 -11.05 -13.58 -14.53
N VAL A 112 -11.08 -13.33 -15.84
CA VAL A 112 -10.18 -12.40 -16.52
C VAL A 112 -10.26 -11.02 -15.89
N ILE A 113 -11.46 -10.51 -15.64
CA ILE A 113 -11.66 -9.20 -14.99
C ILE A 113 -11.03 -9.18 -13.59
N GLY A 114 -11.19 -10.25 -12.81
CA GLY A 114 -10.58 -10.38 -11.49
C GLY A 114 -9.06 -10.38 -11.54
N GLN A 115 -8.47 -11.21 -12.40
CA GLN A 115 -7.02 -11.33 -12.54
C GLN A 115 -6.36 -10.06 -13.09
N VAL A 116 -7.01 -9.37 -14.03
CA VAL A 116 -6.56 -8.06 -14.53
C VAL A 116 -6.60 -7.04 -13.40
N SER A 117 -7.68 -7.01 -12.61
CA SER A 117 -7.82 -6.09 -11.48
C SER A 117 -6.75 -6.35 -10.40
N GLU A 118 -6.49 -7.62 -10.07
CA GLU A 118 -5.44 -8.04 -9.14
C GLU A 118 -4.04 -7.70 -9.66
N THR A 119 -3.82 -7.73 -10.98
CA THR A 119 -2.54 -7.36 -11.60
C THR A 119 -2.31 -5.85 -11.61
N LEU A 120 -3.36 -5.05 -11.90
CA LEU A 120 -3.28 -3.59 -11.93
C LEU A 120 -3.13 -2.99 -10.52
N PHE A 121 -3.72 -3.62 -9.51
CA PHE A 121 -3.73 -3.11 -8.14
C PHE A 121 -2.31 -2.82 -7.60
N PRO A 122 -1.33 -3.75 -7.67
CA PRO A 122 0.06 -3.49 -7.30
C PRO A 122 0.74 -2.37 -8.10
N TRP A 123 0.38 -2.16 -9.37
CA TRP A 123 1.01 -1.13 -10.20
C TRP A 123 0.76 0.26 -9.61
N PHE A 124 -0.51 0.56 -9.30
CA PHE A 124 -0.86 1.80 -8.61
C PHE A 124 -0.28 1.85 -7.20
N ALA A 125 -0.34 0.73 -6.47
CA ALA A 125 0.17 0.65 -5.11
C ALA A 125 1.67 0.98 -4.99
N ASP A 126 2.48 0.56 -5.95
CA ASP A 126 3.94 0.72 -5.91
C ASP A 126 4.40 2.12 -6.36
N ILE A 127 3.66 2.78 -7.27
CA ILE A 127 3.92 4.19 -7.63
C ILE A 127 3.90 5.07 -6.37
N LEU A 128 2.96 4.83 -5.45
CA LEU A 128 2.86 5.57 -4.20
C LEU A 128 4.09 5.36 -3.29
N MET A 129 4.67 4.16 -3.29
CA MET A 129 5.90 3.93 -2.52
C MET A 129 7.11 4.62 -3.09
N ILE A 130 7.24 4.68 -4.41
CA ILE A 130 8.33 5.38 -5.06
C ILE A 130 8.23 6.89 -4.79
N SER A 131 7.03 7.47 -4.94
CA SER A 131 6.82 8.90 -4.65
C SER A 131 7.12 9.22 -3.18
N ARG A 132 6.77 8.32 -2.27
CA ARG A 132 7.07 8.49 -0.85
C ARG A 132 8.55 8.38 -0.52
N LEU A 133 9.26 7.43 -1.13
CA LEU A 133 10.71 7.33 -0.97
C LEU A 133 11.40 8.63 -1.41
N LEU A 134 10.95 9.22 -2.53
CA LEU A 134 11.45 10.52 -3.00
C LEU A 134 11.18 11.64 -1.99
N VAL A 135 9.98 11.71 -1.39
CA VAL A 135 9.65 12.74 -0.39
C VAL A 135 10.53 12.61 0.85
N VAL A 136 10.70 11.39 1.39
CA VAL A 136 11.51 11.13 2.60
C VAL A 136 13.01 11.45 2.39
N TRP A 137 13.51 11.29 1.17
CA TRP A 137 14.89 11.61 0.80
C TRP A 137 15.06 12.98 0.14
N ASN A 138 14.07 13.87 0.26
CA ASN A 138 14.11 15.23 -0.28
C ASN A 138 14.47 15.28 -1.79
N TYR A 139 13.85 14.40 -2.59
CA TYR A 139 13.99 14.28 -4.04
C TYR A 139 15.40 13.97 -4.55
N LYS A 140 16.20 13.23 -3.76
CA LYS A 140 17.46 12.65 -4.24
C LYS A 140 17.21 11.51 -5.25
N TRP A 141 17.13 11.87 -6.54
CA TRP A 141 16.79 10.96 -7.64
C TRP A 141 17.66 9.71 -7.76
N TRP A 142 18.94 9.78 -7.37
CA TRP A 142 19.86 8.64 -7.38
C TRP A 142 19.35 7.43 -6.56
N ILE A 143 18.63 7.69 -5.47
CA ILE A 143 18.09 6.65 -4.57
C ILE A 143 16.84 5.99 -5.17
N ALA A 144 16.14 6.73 -6.04
CA ALA A 144 14.95 6.27 -6.73
C ALA A 144 15.26 5.49 -8.03
N ALA A 145 16.51 5.51 -8.52
CA ALA A 145 16.90 4.79 -9.73
C ALA A 145 16.69 3.27 -9.58
N PHE A 146 17.20 2.68 -8.49
CA PHE A 146 17.02 1.25 -8.21
C PHE A 146 15.54 0.80 -8.10
N PRO A 147 14.67 1.46 -7.30
CA PRO A 147 13.26 1.08 -7.21
C PRO A 147 12.51 1.36 -8.51
N ALA A 148 12.90 2.37 -9.31
CA ALA A 148 12.31 2.61 -10.62
C ALA A 148 12.61 1.48 -11.61
N VAL A 149 13.87 1.02 -11.67
CA VAL A 149 14.27 -0.10 -12.54
C VAL A 149 13.53 -1.38 -12.14
N THR A 150 13.52 -1.72 -10.85
CA THR A 150 12.82 -2.91 -10.36
C THR A 150 11.30 -2.84 -10.52
N TYR A 151 10.71 -1.64 -10.45
CA TYR A 151 9.30 -1.41 -10.79
C TYR A 151 9.03 -1.70 -12.28
N LEU A 152 9.86 -1.20 -13.19
CA LEU A 152 9.74 -1.52 -14.62
C LEU A 152 9.90 -3.01 -14.90
N THR A 153 10.84 -3.68 -14.22
CA THR A 153 10.99 -5.14 -14.30
C THR A 153 9.72 -5.86 -13.83
N LYS A 154 9.11 -5.41 -12.72
CA LYS A 154 7.83 -5.97 -12.25
C LYS A 154 6.71 -5.80 -13.26
N LEU A 155 6.57 -4.61 -13.86
CA LEU A 155 5.59 -4.38 -14.92
C LEU A 155 5.80 -5.35 -16.08
N GLY A 156 7.05 -5.48 -16.55
CA GLY A 156 7.41 -6.39 -17.64
C GLY A 156 7.10 -7.86 -17.34
N ILE A 157 7.37 -8.35 -16.12
CA ILE A 157 7.11 -9.75 -15.74
C ILE A 157 5.61 -9.98 -15.47
N SER A 158 4.87 -8.97 -15.01
CA SER A 158 3.46 -9.13 -14.67
C SER A 158 2.58 -9.49 -15.87
N ILE A 159 2.93 -9.04 -17.08
CA ILE A 159 2.20 -9.36 -18.32
C ILE A 159 2.32 -10.86 -18.66
N PRO A 160 3.52 -11.48 -18.77
CA PRO A 160 3.67 -12.93 -18.90
C PRO A 160 2.98 -13.73 -17.79
N VAL A 161 3.01 -13.25 -16.54
CA VAL A 161 2.31 -13.93 -15.43
C VAL A 161 0.81 -13.95 -15.70
N LEU A 162 0.21 -12.80 -16.04
CA LEU A 162 -1.21 -12.71 -16.36
C LEU A 162 -1.57 -13.62 -17.54
N ILE A 163 -0.79 -13.59 -18.64
CA ILE A 163 -1.04 -14.47 -19.80
C ILE A 163 -0.98 -15.95 -19.38
N SER A 164 -0.01 -16.33 -18.55
CA SER A 164 0.11 -17.71 -18.06
C SER A 164 -1.05 -18.16 -17.17
N GLN A 165 -1.67 -17.24 -16.43
CA GLN A 165 -2.86 -17.51 -15.62
C GLN A 165 -4.13 -17.63 -16.48
N LEU A 166 -4.24 -16.84 -17.55
CA LEU A 166 -5.40 -16.84 -18.43
C LEU A 166 -5.38 -17.97 -19.47
N ARG A 167 -4.21 -18.57 -19.75
CA ARG A 167 -4.04 -19.68 -20.71
C ARG A 167 -3.40 -20.93 -20.10
N PRO A 168 -4.06 -21.57 -19.12
CA PRO A 168 -3.50 -22.75 -18.47
C PRO A 168 -3.45 -24.00 -19.37
N ARG A 169 -4.20 -24.01 -20.48
CA ARG A 169 -4.24 -25.13 -21.45
C ARG A 169 -3.06 -25.17 -22.42
N ASP A 170 -2.37 -24.05 -22.59
CA ASP A 170 -1.21 -23.99 -23.49
C ASP A 170 0.02 -24.60 -22.79
N PRO A 171 0.57 -25.73 -23.26
CA PRO A 171 1.67 -26.42 -22.59
C PRO A 171 2.94 -25.56 -22.48
N THR A 172 3.13 -24.63 -23.41
CA THR A 172 4.24 -23.66 -23.43
C THR A 172 4.18 -22.68 -22.26
N TRP A 173 2.97 -22.20 -21.93
CA TRP A 173 2.74 -21.28 -20.82
C TRP A 173 2.70 -22.02 -19.49
N LEU A 174 2.11 -23.21 -19.46
CA LEU A 174 2.02 -24.05 -18.26
C LEU A 174 3.40 -24.39 -17.70
N ALA A 175 4.35 -24.80 -18.54
CA ALA A 175 5.72 -25.11 -18.13
C ALA A 175 6.48 -23.90 -17.55
N ARG A 176 6.12 -22.68 -17.99
CA ARG A 176 6.80 -21.44 -17.59
C ARG A 176 6.08 -20.68 -16.48
N ALA A 177 4.80 -20.95 -16.23
CA ALA A 177 3.97 -20.26 -15.24
C ALA A 177 4.60 -20.29 -13.84
N GLY A 178 5.17 -21.42 -13.44
CA GLY A 178 5.86 -21.59 -12.16
C GLY A 178 7.05 -20.64 -12.00
N ALA A 179 7.88 -20.52 -13.06
CA ALA A 179 9.06 -19.67 -13.09
C ALA A 179 8.68 -18.18 -13.11
N PHE A 180 7.71 -17.78 -13.95
CA PHE A 180 7.25 -16.39 -14.02
C PHE A 180 6.66 -15.92 -12.70
N GLY A 181 5.80 -16.73 -12.06
CA GLY A 181 5.25 -16.40 -10.75
C GLY A 181 6.33 -16.22 -9.69
N THR A 182 7.30 -17.14 -9.63
CA THR A 182 8.39 -17.07 -8.65
C THR A 182 9.27 -15.83 -8.88
N SER A 183 9.60 -15.52 -10.14
CA SER A 183 10.34 -14.30 -10.49
C SER A 183 9.58 -13.04 -10.11
N TYR A 184 8.28 -12.95 -10.39
CA TYR A 184 7.44 -11.80 -10.06
C TYR A 184 7.43 -11.50 -8.56
N TYR A 185 7.18 -12.52 -7.74
CA TYR A 185 7.14 -12.34 -6.29
C TYR A 185 8.53 -12.13 -5.68
N SER A 186 9.59 -12.67 -6.28
CA SER A 186 10.98 -12.39 -5.86
C SER A 186 11.36 -10.93 -6.08
N VAL A 187 11.06 -10.38 -7.28
CA VAL A 187 11.31 -8.96 -7.56
C VAL A 187 10.42 -8.08 -6.68
N THR A 188 9.17 -8.49 -6.41
CA THR A 188 8.27 -7.79 -5.49
C THR A 188 8.82 -7.75 -4.06
N MET A 189 9.36 -8.86 -3.57
CA MET A 189 10.03 -8.92 -2.27
C MET A 189 11.23 -7.99 -2.24
N ALA A 190 12.13 -8.07 -3.23
CA ALA A 190 13.33 -7.23 -3.31
C ALA A 190 12.99 -5.73 -3.34
N PHE A 191 12.01 -5.33 -4.15
CA PHE A 191 11.52 -3.95 -4.24
C PHE A 191 11.03 -3.44 -2.88
N ASN A 192 10.21 -4.22 -2.18
CA ASN A 192 9.65 -3.79 -0.89
C ASN A 192 10.71 -3.82 0.23
N ILE A 193 11.66 -4.76 0.21
CA ILE A 193 12.78 -4.77 1.16
C ILE A 193 13.66 -3.54 0.98
N TYR A 194 14.02 -3.19 -0.26
CA TYR A 194 14.82 -2.00 -0.53
C TYR A 194 14.13 -0.74 -0.02
N ILE A 195 12.85 -0.56 -0.34
CA ILE A 195 12.08 0.62 0.09
C ILE A 195 11.93 0.67 1.61
N THR A 196 11.55 -0.44 2.25
CA THR A 196 11.42 -0.50 3.72
C THR A 196 12.73 -0.14 4.40
N VAL A 197 13.87 -0.71 3.97
CA VAL A 197 15.20 -0.43 4.54
C VAL A 197 15.58 1.03 4.35
N MET A 198 15.42 1.58 3.15
CA MET A 198 15.77 2.99 2.87
C MET A 198 14.90 3.97 3.66
N ILE A 199 13.61 3.67 3.82
CA ILE A 199 12.71 4.49 4.65
C ILE A 199 13.11 4.38 6.13
N CYS A 200 13.35 3.16 6.63
CA CYS A 200 13.75 2.92 8.01
C CYS A 200 15.06 3.66 8.38
N ILE A 201 16.10 3.54 7.54
CA ILE A 201 17.39 4.21 7.78
C ILE A 201 17.20 5.72 7.87
N ARG A 202 16.47 6.31 6.91
CA ARG A 202 16.27 7.77 6.85
C ARG A 202 15.43 8.28 8.02
N LEU A 203 14.34 7.59 8.36
CA LEU A 203 13.52 7.91 9.54
C LEU A 203 14.33 7.87 10.84
N GLN A 204 15.19 6.85 11.00
CA GLN A 204 16.04 6.73 12.17
C GLN A 204 17.11 7.82 12.22
N SER A 205 17.71 8.20 11.09
CA SER A 205 18.67 9.29 11.04
C SER A 205 18.05 10.63 11.41
N MET A 206 16.83 10.90 10.92
CA MET A 206 16.11 12.15 11.16
C MET A 206 15.53 12.26 12.56
N ARG A 207 15.47 11.16 13.32
CA ARG A 207 14.87 11.16 14.65
C ARG A 207 15.54 12.16 15.59
N ARG A 208 16.87 12.22 15.59
CA ARG A 208 17.63 13.12 16.47
C ARG A 208 17.39 14.58 16.10
N ASP A 209 17.40 14.87 14.80
CA ASP A 209 17.18 16.23 14.28
C ASP A 209 15.73 16.68 14.45
N LEU A 210 14.77 15.75 14.37
CA LEU A 210 13.36 16.06 14.64
C LEU A 210 13.12 16.36 16.13
N GLU A 211 13.79 15.64 17.03
CA GLU A 211 13.70 15.85 18.48
C GLU A 211 14.25 17.21 18.90
N THR A 212 15.32 17.70 18.26
CA THR A 212 15.86 19.05 18.51
C THR A 212 14.94 20.14 17.98
N VAL A 213 14.27 19.87 16.86
CA VAL A 213 13.51 20.87 16.12
C VAL A 213 12.07 21.01 16.64
N THR A 214 11.34 19.90 16.87
CA THR A 214 9.89 19.90 17.23
C THR A 214 9.62 19.62 18.71
N GLY A 215 10.66 19.30 19.48
CA GLY A 215 10.54 18.82 20.86
C GLY A 215 10.09 17.35 20.96
N ARG A 216 10.51 16.68 22.03
CA ARG A 216 10.37 15.21 22.21
C ARG A 216 8.92 14.69 22.07
N LEU A 217 7.92 15.46 22.53
CA LEU A 217 6.52 15.01 22.54
C LEU A 217 5.94 14.96 21.12
N HIS A 218 6.12 16.02 20.32
CA HIS A 218 5.66 16.06 18.94
C HIS A 218 6.48 15.12 18.05
N ALA A 219 7.79 15.03 18.26
CA ALA A 219 8.65 14.10 17.55
C ALA A 219 8.18 12.64 17.69
N SER A 220 7.71 12.23 18.88
CA SER A 220 7.30 10.84 19.13
C SER A 220 6.13 10.36 18.26
N PHE A 221 5.20 11.26 17.87
CA PHE A 221 4.12 10.91 16.96
C PHE A 221 4.61 10.52 15.55
N TYR A 222 5.75 11.08 15.13
CA TYR A 222 6.39 10.83 13.84
C TYR A 222 7.50 9.78 13.90
N THR A 223 8.09 9.51 15.07
CA THR A 223 9.25 8.60 15.24
C THR A 223 8.99 7.37 16.09
N SER A 224 7.75 7.17 16.58
CA SER A 224 7.36 5.94 17.30
C SER A 224 7.64 4.69 16.48
N SER A 225 8.01 3.59 17.14
CA SER A 225 8.26 2.29 16.50
C SER A 225 7.07 1.80 15.67
N PHE A 226 5.85 2.03 16.15
CA PHE A 226 4.64 1.69 15.39
C PHE A 226 4.52 2.54 14.11
N THR A 227 4.87 3.83 14.21
CA THR A 227 4.96 4.69 13.04
C THR A 227 5.97 4.15 12.05
N MET A 228 7.17 3.80 12.50
CA MET A 228 8.21 3.27 11.63
C MET A 228 7.78 1.98 10.91
N ILE A 229 7.07 1.06 11.58
CA ILE A 229 6.57 -0.19 10.99
C ILE A 229 5.53 0.09 9.90
N VAL A 230 4.55 0.94 10.20
CA VAL A 230 3.48 1.31 9.25
C VAL A 230 4.03 2.10 8.07
N GLU A 231 4.87 3.08 8.37
CA GLU A 231 5.47 4.01 7.41
C GLU A 231 6.50 3.28 6.54
N SER A 232 7.26 2.30 7.04
CA SER A 232 8.13 1.51 6.16
C SER A 232 7.36 0.53 5.25
N GLY A 233 6.20 0.05 5.69
CA GLY A 233 5.43 -0.97 4.97
C GLY A 233 5.94 -2.40 5.23
N VAL A 234 6.60 -2.62 6.37
CA VAL A 234 7.19 -3.92 6.75
C VAL A 234 6.14 -5.04 6.84
N PHE A 235 4.88 -4.71 7.13
CA PHE A 235 3.82 -5.71 7.16
C PHE A 235 3.68 -6.48 5.83
N PHE A 236 3.72 -5.76 4.71
CA PHE A 236 3.67 -6.39 3.39
C PHE A 236 4.95 -7.16 3.05
N THR A 237 6.15 -6.67 3.45
CA THR A 237 7.40 -7.41 3.19
C THR A 237 7.43 -8.74 3.92
N VAL A 238 7.00 -8.77 5.18
CA VAL A 238 6.90 -10.02 5.95
C VAL A 238 5.95 -10.99 5.26
N TRP A 239 4.78 -10.50 4.81
CA TRP A 239 3.78 -11.33 4.14
C TRP A 239 4.31 -11.97 2.85
N VAL A 240 4.87 -11.18 1.94
CA VAL A 240 5.41 -11.70 0.67
C VAL A 240 6.61 -12.63 0.90
N THR A 241 7.40 -12.39 1.94
CA THR A 241 8.52 -13.26 2.32
C THR A 241 8.03 -14.63 2.78
N VAL A 242 7.02 -14.68 3.66
CA VAL A 242 6.42 -15.94 4.12
C VAL A 242 5.83 -16.72 2.95
N TYR A 243 5.09 -16.05 2.07
CA TYR A 243 4.56 -16.67 0.85
C TYR A 243 5.68 -17.28 -0.02
N LEU A 244 6.76 -16.53 -0.26
CA LEU A 244 7.86 -17.00 -1.09
C LEU A 244 8.58 -18.21 -0.47
N ILE A 245 8.80 -18.21 0.84
CA ILE A 245 9.36 -19.36 1.56
C ILE A 245 8.46 -20.59 1.41
N MET A 246 7.14 -20.45 1.58
CA MET A 246 6.21 -21.58 1.45
C MET A 246 6.19 -22.13 0.02
N ARG A 247 6.26 -21.24 -0.98
CA ARG A 247 6.36 -21.61 -2.40
C ARG A 247 7.67 -22.34 -2.70
N SER A 248 8.80 -21.86 -2.18
CA SER A 248 10.11 -22.52 -2.34
C SER A 248 10.16 -23.91 -1.71
N ARG A 249 9.38 -24.15 -0.65
CA ARG A 249 9.23 -25.47 -0.02
C ARG A 249 8.27 -26.40 -0.76
N GLY A 250 7.63 -25.95 -1.85
CA GLY A 250 6.62 -26.73 -2.58
C GLY A 250 5.38 -27.05 -1.75
N SER A 251 5.11 -26.28 -0.70
CA SER A 251 3.99 -26.56 0.20
C SER A 251 2.67 -26.08 -0.39
N LEU A 252 1.64 -26.92 -0.35
CA LEU A 252 0.27 -26.55 -0.77
C LEU A 252 -0.31 -25.40 0.06
N PHE A 253 0.23 -25.16 1.26
CA PHE A 253 -0.13 -24.02 2.11
C PHE A 253 0.25 -22.65 1.51
N GLN A 254 1.02 -22.59 0.42
CA GLN A 254 1.32 -21.34 -0.28
C GLN A 254 0.04 -20.58 -0.69
N ASN A 255 -1.04 -21.30 -1.03
CA ASN A 255 -2.29 -20.68 -1.48
C ASN A 255 -2.97 -19.86 -0.38
N VAL A 256 -2.79 -20.25 0.89
CA VAL A 256 -3.31 -19.52 2.05
C VAL A 256 -2.76 -18.09 2.10
N PHE A 257 -1.50 -17.90 1.72
CA PHE A 257 -0.84 -16.58 1.72
C PHE A 257 -0.94 -15.85 0.39
N LEU A 258 -1.10 -16.60 -0.72
CA LEU A 258 -1.23 -16.06 -2.07
C LEU A 258 -2.53 -15.27 -2.23
N LEU A 259 -3.68 -15.88 -1.95
CA LEU A 259 -5.00 -15.28 -2.17
C LEU A 259 -5.17 -13.91 -1.46
N PRO A 260 -4.74 -13.71 -0.21
CA PRO A 260 -4.87 -12.41 0.46
C PRO A 260 -3.79 -11.37 0.07
N ILE A 261 -2.78 -11.71 -0.74
CA ILE A 261 -1.58 -10.89 -0.89
C ILE A 261 -1.86 -9.48 -1.41
N ALA A 262 -2.78 -9.33 -2.36
CA ALA A 262 -3.18 -8.05 -2.92
C ALA A 262 -3.91 -7.17 -1.88
N PHE A 263 -4.74 -7.78 -1.03
CA PHE A 263 -5.42 -7.06 0.05
C PHE A 263 -4.46 -6.65 1.16
N THR A 264 -3.51 -7.51 1.54
CA THR A 264 -2.44 -7.16 2.50
C THR A 264 -1.58 -6.00 1.98
N LEU A 265 -1.27 -5.97 0.68
CA LEU A 265 -0.64 -4.82 0.03
C LEU A 265 -1.49 -3.57 0.19
N GLY A 266 -2.79 -3.69 -0.13
CA GLY A 266 -3.76 -2.62 0.00
C GLY A 266 -3.85 -2.02 1.40
N ILE A 267 -3.95 -2.87 2.43
CA ILE A 267 -3.98 -2.47 3.84
C ILE A 267 -2.75 -1.62 4.16
N THR A 268 -1.57 -2.13 3.78
CA THR A 268 -0.30 -1.45 4.04
C THR A 268 -0.26 -0.08 3.37
N ARG A 269 -0.65 0.01 2.08
CA ARG A 269 -0.66 1.28 1.36
C ARG A 269 -1.72 2.25 1.88
N MET A 270 -2.90 1.77 2.26
CA MET A 270 -3.96 2.62 2.79
C MET A 270 -3.66 3.16 4.18
N LEU A 271 -2.97 2.39 5.04
CA LEU A 271 -2.49 2.91 6.32
C LEU A 271 -1.53 4.09 6.12
N ILE A 272 -0.64 3.99 5.13
CA ILE A 272 0.30 5.05 4.78
C ILE A 272 -0.46 6.29 4.29
N VAL A 273 -1.42 6.11 3.38
CA VAL A 273 -2.24 7.21 2.85
C VAL A 273 -3.08 7.87 3.94
N LEU A 274 -3.65 7.08 4.85
CA LEU A 274 -4.42 7.58 5.99
C LEU A 274 -3.56 8.46 6.90
N ARG A 275 -2.30 8.08 7.15
CA ARG A 275 -1.37 8.91 7.92
C ARG A 275 -1.02 10.21 7.22
N ILE A 276 -0.83 10.18 5.89
CA ILE A 276 -0.64 11.38 5.07
C ILE A 276 -1.88 12.28 5.19
N ALA A 277 -3.08 11.71 5.10
CA ALA A 277 -4.33 12.44 5.28
C ALA A 277 -4.53 12.97 6.72
N GLN A 278 -3.85 12.42 7.72
CA GLN A 278 -3.92 12.91 9.10
C GLN A 278 -2.87 13.99 9.43
N ASP A 279 -2.03 14.42 8.46
CA ASP A 279 -0.81 15.22 8.68
C ASP A 279 0.18 14.57 9.68
N ARG A 280 0.09 13.24 9.85
CA ARG A 280 0.95 12.45 10.73
C ARG A 280 2.02 11.68 9.94
N ALA A 281 2.24 12.07 8.70
CA ALA A 281 3.27 11.54 7.82
C ALA A 281 4.32 12.61 7.50
N TRP A 282 5.48 12.17 7.03
CA TRP A 282 6.58 13.03 6.64
C TRP A 282 6.24 13.78 5.36
N SER A 283 6.03 15.10 5.47
CA SER A 283 5.87 16.00 4.33
C SER A 283 7.23 16.55 3.88
N LYS A 284 7.30 17.01 2.62
CA LYS A 284 8.50 17.68 2.09
C LYS A 284 8.93 18.86 2.95
N ASP A 285 7.96 19.64 3.43
CA ASP A 285 8.22 20.81 4.26
C ASP A 285 8.85 20.41 5.60
N LEU A 286 8.34 19.34 6.22
CA LEU A 286 8.89 18.81 7.47
C LEU A 286 10.30 18.23 7.27
N VAL A 287 10.51 17.48 6.18
CA VAL A 287 11.83 16.94 5.81
C VAL A 287 12.83 18.07 5.58
N THR A 288 12.44 19.12 4.86
CA THR A 288 13.30 20.27 4.57
C THR A 288 13.61 21.09 5.82
N ALA A 289 12.61 21.30 6.70
CA ALA A 289 12.79 21.97 7.98
C ALA A 289 13.75 21.18 8.91
N THR A 290 13.61 19.84 8.93
CA THR A 290 14.47 18.96 9.73
C THR A 290 15.90 18.96 9.19
N ASP A 291 16.09 18.81 7.86
CA ASP A 291 17.42 18.85 7.23
C ASP A 291 18.12 20.22 7.42
N ARG A 292 17.37 21.32 7.50
CA ARG A 292 17.90 22.68 7.70
C ARG A 292 18.05 23.08 9.17
N GLY A 293 17.52 22.29 10.11
CA GLY A 293 17.51 22.62 11.54
C GLY A 293 16.67 23.84 11.92
N VAL A 294 15.81 24.34 11.02
CA VAL A 294 14.96 25.52 11.24
C VAL A 294 13.53 25.16 10.82
N LEU A 295 12.59 25.25 11.76
CA LEU A 295 11.17 25.18 11.40
C LEU A 295 10.71 26.51 10.82
N ASP A 296 9.92 26.46 9.76
CA ASP A 296 9.39 27.63 9.05
C ASP A 296 8.61 28.60 9.97
N TRP A 297 8.03 28.12 11.08
CA TRP A 297 7.42 28.98 12.12
C TRP A 297 8.41 29.86 12.89
N GLN A 298 9.70 29.46 13.04
CA GLN A 298 10.72 30.28 13.67
C GLN A 298 11.12 31.44 12.76
N VAL A 299 11.09 31.24 11.44
CA VAL A 299 11.31 32.30 10.45
C VAL A 299 10.15 33.30 10.43
N SER A 300 8.92 32.85 10.78
CA SER A 300 7.79 33.76 10.98
C SER A 300 7.83 34.52 12.30
N SER A 301 8.49 33.99 13.34
CA SER A 301 8.62 34.67 14.64
C SER A 301 9.69 35.76 14.66
N THR A 302 10.65 35.77 13.72
CA THR A 302 11.59 36.90 13.57
C THR A 302 10.89 38.18 13.06
N HIS A 303 9.63 38.08 12.64
CA HIS A 303 8.75 39.19 12.28
C HIS A 303 7.63 39.43 13.30
N SER A 304 7.71 38.89 14.52
CA SER A 304 6.77 39.28 15.57
C SER A 304 6.94 40.76 15.88
N VAL A 305 5.86 41.51 15.65
CA VAL A 305 5.64 42.93 15.96
C VAL A 305 6.39 43.35 17.23
N PRO A 306 7.20 44.42 17.20
CA PRO A 306 7.76 44.96 18.43
C PRO A 306 6.61 45.43 19.31
N LEU A 307 6.42 44.77 20.45
CA LEU A 307 5.68 45.37 21.56
C LEU A 307 6.48 46.61 21.98
N ARG A 308 5.93 47.80 21.69
CA ARG A 308 6.30 49.10 22.26
C ARG A 308 6.52 48.95 23.78
N ASP A 309 7.51 49.55 24.45
CA ASP A 309 8.19 50.83 24.22
C ASP A 309 9.69 50.77 24.55
N ASN A 310 10.53 51.26 23.63
CA ASN A 310 11.81 51.87 23.99
C ASN A 310 12.11 52.97 22.94
N PRO A 311 12.50 54.20 23.35
CA PRO A 311 12.56 55.30 22.41
C PRO A 311 13.83 55.26 21.54
N ALA A 312 13.60 55.44 20.24
CA ALA A 312 14.47 56.03 19.22
C ALA A 312 15.92 55.52 19.05
N SER A 313 16.15 54.77 17.96
CA SER A 313 17.24 55.10 17.02
C SER A 313 17.03 54.48 15.63
N SER A 314 16.90 55.37 14.64
CA SER A 314 17.22 55.25 13.22
C SER A 314 16.64 54.12 12.35
N MET A 315 15.78 54.57 11.43
CA MET A 315 15.42 54.00 10.12
C MET A 315 16.51 53.17 9.43
N THR A 316 16.09 52.07 8.79
CA THR A 316 16.21 51.93 7.32
C THR A 316 15.09 51.02 6.80
N SER A 317 14.29 51.55 5.87
CA SER A 317 13.23 50.86 5.17
C SER A 317 13.78 49.82 4.18
N PHE A 318 13.20 48.62 4.19
CA PHE A 318 13.11 47.82 2.96
C PHE A 318 11.66 47.38 2.79
N SER A 319 11.00 48.08 1.87
CA SER A 319 9.72 47.69 1.30
C SER A 319 9.93 46.44 0.46
N ASN A 320 9.33 45.33 0.85
CA ASN A 320 8.98 44.29 -0.10
C ASN A 320 7.70 43.59 0.35
N LYS A 321 6.63 43.73 -0.45
CA LYS A 321 5.32 43.12 -0.20
C LYS A 321 5.45 41.59 -0.27
N GLY A 322 5.63 40.94 0.88
CA GLY A 322 5.57 39.50 1.02
C GLY A 322 4.12 39.03 1.12
N VAL A 323 3.64 38.34 0.09
CA VAL A 323 2.34 37.65 0.09
C VAL A 323 2.36 36.56 1.17
N LEU A 324 1.40 36.63 2.10
CA LEU A 324 1.19 35.59 3.12
C LEU A 324 0.98 34.20 2.48
N PRO A 325 1.55 33.12 3.05
CA PRO A 325 1.23 31.76 2.62
C PRO A 325 -0.27 31.46 2.79
N ARG A 326 -0.88 30.81 1.79
CA ARG A 326 -2.32 30.46 1.70
C ARG A 326 -2.92 29.77 2.94
N LYS A 327 -2.11 29.28 3.87
CA LYS A 327 -2.53 28.57 5.09
C LYS A 327 -3.18 29.48 6.15
N PHE A 328 -3.04 30.80 6.03
CA PHE A 328 -3.51 31.78 7.03
C PHE A 328 -4.39 32.91 6.46
N GLN A 329 -4.94 32.77 5.25
CA GLN A 329 -5.87 33.75 4.67
C GLN A 329 -7.33 33.58 5.09
N GLY A 330 -7.66 32.57 5.90
CA GLY A 330 -8.97 32.44 6.54
C GLY A 330 -8.85 32.86 7.99
N ASP A 331 -9.52 33.95 8.36
CA ASP A 331 -9.78 34.48 9.71
C ASP A 331 -9.30 35.93 9.95
N SER A 332 -9.36 36.79 8.93
CA SER A 332 -9.58 38.22 9.20
C SER A 332 -11.06 38.44 9.51
N ILE A 333 -11.42 38.21 10.77
CA ILE A 333 -12.67 38.65 11.38
C ILE A 333 -12.82 40.16 11.09
N VAL A 334 -13.90 40.50 10.41
CA VAL A 334 -14.35 41.89 10.22
C VAL A 334 -14.76 42.41 11.60
N LEU A 335 -13.81 43.06 12.28
CA LEU A 335 -14.07 43.88 13.45
C LEU A 335 -13.66 45.31 13.12
N ASN A 336 -14.57 46.01 12.44
CA ASN A 336 -14.79 47.45 12.59
C ASN A 336 -15.99 47.86 11.75
N GLN A 337 -17.10 48.23 12.40
CA GLN A 337 -17.52 49.63 12.49
C GLN A 337 -18.79 49.75 13.35
N MET A 338 -18.66 50.51 14.45
CA MET A 338 -19.67 51.52 14.82
C MET A 338 -19.75 52.57 13.73
#